data_AF-E7DZ70-F1
#
_entry.id   AF-E7DZ70-F1
#
_cell.length_a   1.000
_cell.length_b   1.000
_cell.length_c   1.000
_cell.angle_alpha   90.00
_cell.angle_beta   90.00
_cell.angle_gamma   90.00
#
_symmetry.space_group_name_H-M   'P 1'
#
loop_
_entity.id
_entity.type
_entity.pdbx_description
1 polymer ?
#
loop_
_entity_poly.entity_id
_entity_poly.type
_entity_poly.pdbx_seq_one_letter_code
_entity_poly.pdbx_strand_id
1 'polypeptide(L)'
;RRWHRRVNLRQRRAAAAAAVAAAGVPALVQARGHIIEKVPEMPLVVSDKVQEITKTKQAVIFLRRIKAWSDVLKVYKSQRLRAGVGKMRNRRRLQRKGPLIIYHKDQGLTKAFRNIPGVEMLSVNKLNLLKLAPGGHLGRFIIWTQSAFERLDALFGSWKTPSKEKKNFNLPQPKMANTDLSRLLKCDEIRKVLRAPNKRVVRATRKLNPLTNSRAMLRLNPFAAVLKRKAILDQQRKNNLRALALAEKRGIKLPESDPAVKAEKLREKRAKSIKLAVSKKPKKAPVKKTPPPPPKKKAEKAKAAPKK
;
A
#
# COMPACT_ATOMS: atom_id res chain seq x y z
N ARG A 1 -1.95 -31.21 -34.65
CA ARG A 1 -1.60 -30.18 -33.63
C ARG A 1 -1.16 -28.89 -34.34
N ARG A 2 -1.74 -27.72 -34.02
CA ARG A 2 -1.37 -26.43 -34.67
C ARG A 2 -0.17 -25.77 -33.96
N TRP A 3 1.03 -25.95 -34.50
CA TRP A 3 2.28 -25.45 -33.91
C TRP A 3 2.51 -23.95 -34.09
N HIS A 4 2.08 -23.38 -35.22
CA HIS A 4 2.30 -21.98 -35.56
C HIS A 4 1.06 -21.12 -35.27
N ARG A 5 1.30 -19.92 -34.72
CA ARG A 5 0.29 -18.89 -34.49
C ARG A 5 0.69 -17.62 -35.23
N ARG A 6 -0.17 -17.16 -36.15
CA ARG A 6 0.01 -15.89 -36.86
C ARG A 6 -0.27 -14.75 -35.87
N VAL A 7 0.61 -13.76 -35.84
CA VAL A 7 0.48 -12.55 -35.00
C VAL A 7 0.40 -11.34 -35.92
N ASN A 8 -0.42 -10.36 -35.56
CA ASN A 8 -0.58 -9.13 -36.32
C ASN A 8 0.74 -8.35 -36.37
N LEU A 9 1.08 -7.87 -37.57
CA LEU A 9 2.35 -7.19 -37.80
C LEU A 9 2.48 -5.91 -36.96
N ARG A 10 1.39 -5.15 -36.81
CA ARG A 10 1.34 -3.93 -35.99
C ARG A 10 1.61 -4.22 -34.51
N GLN A 11 1.00 -5.28 -33.97
CA GLN A 11 1.22 -5.71 -32.58
C GLN A 11 2.67 -6.13 -32.36
N ARG A 12 3.25 -6.92 -33.28
CA ARG A 12 4.66 -7.33 -33.21
C ARG A 12 5.62 -6.13 -33.24
N ARG A 13 5.35 -5.15 -34.10
CA ARG A 13 6.15 -3.92 -34.20
C ARG A 13 6.03 -3.05 -32.95
N ALA A 14 4.83 -2.89 -32.39
CA ALA A 14 4.61 -2.17 -31.14
C ALA A 14 5.31 -2.85 -29.95
N ALA A 15 5.29 -4.18 -29.87
CA ALA A 15 6.02 -4.93 -28.85
C ALA A 15 7.54 -4.75 -28.96
N ALA A 16 8.09 -4.70 -30.19
CA ALA A 16 9.50 -4.41 -30.40
C ALA A 16 9.87 -2.99 -29.94
N ALA A 17 9.04 -1.98 -30.25
CA ALA A 17 9.24 -0.62 -29.78
C ALA A 17 9.20 -0.53 -28.24
N ALA A 18 8.24 -1.21 -27.60
CA ALA A 18 8.15 -1.29 -26.14
C ALA A 18 9.38 -1.95 -25.51
N ALA A 19 9.93 -3.00 -26.14
CA ALA A 19 11.15 -3.66 -25.66
C ALA A 19 12.39 -2.77 -25.78
N VAL A 20 12.50 -1.97 -26.85
CA VAL A 20 13.56 -0.97 -27.00
C VAL A 20 13.43 0.12 -25.95
N ALA A 21 12.23 0.67 -25.73
CA ALA A 21 11.98 1.68 -24.71
C ALA A 21 12.33 1.18 -23.29
N ALA A 22 11.93 -0.06 -22.96
CA ALA A 22 12.23 -0.66 -21.66
C ALA A 22 13.73 -0.90 -21.43
N ALA A 23 14.52 -1.09 -22.48
CA ALA A 23 15.97 -1.23 -22.36
C ALA A 23 16.67 0.08 -21.96
N GLY A 24 16.04 1.24 -22.20
CA GLY A 24 16.54 2.54 -21.76
C GLY A 24 16.26 2.86 -20.29
N VAL A 25 15.41 2.09 -19.61
CA VAL A 25 15.02 2.34 -18.21
C VAL A 25 15.86 1.46 -17.26
N PRO A 26 16.78 2.04 -16.46
CA PRO A 26 17.68 1.26 -15.60
C PRO A 26 16.95 0.31 -14.65
N ALA A 27 15.84 0.75 -14.05
CA ALA A 27 15.06 -0.04 -13.11
C ALA A 27 14.53 -1.34 -13.74
N LEU A 28 14.07 -1.30 -15.00
CA LEU A 28 13.58 -2.49 -15.70
C LEU A 28 14.73 -3.44 -16.06
N VAL A 29 15.90 -2.89 -16.41
CA VAL A 29 17.09 -3.68 -16.75
C VAL A 29 17.66 -4.41 -15.52
N GLN A 30 17.70 -3.72 -14.37
CA GLN A 30 18.07 -4.29 -13.08
C GLN A 30 17.03 -5.31 -12.58
N ALA A 31 15.73 -5.03 -12.72
CA ALA A 31 14.67 -5.96 -12.32
C ALA A 31 14.74 -7.29 -13.09
N ARG A 32 15.13 -7.26 -14.37
CA ARG A 32 15.42 -8.48 -15.15
C ARG A 32 16.66 -9.23 -14.62
N GLY A 33 17.54 -8.51 -13.93
CA GLY A 33 18.69 -9.01 -13.21
C GLY A 33 20.03 -8.64 -13.84
N HIS A 34 20.10 -7.81 -14.89
CA HIS A 34 21.40 -7.45 -15.44
C HIS A 34 22.23 -6.63 -14.43
N ILE A 35 23.54 -6.90 -14.34
CA ILE A 35 24.43 -6.18 -13.42
C ILE A 35 24.95 -4.92 -14.12
N ILE A 36 24.26 -3.79 -13.93
CA ILE A 36 24.55 -2.51 -14.60
C ILE A 36 25.02 -1.39 -13.66
N GLU A 37 25.34 -1.70 -12.40
CA GLU A 37 25.71 -0.71 -11.37
C GLU A 37 26.88 0.21 -11.76
N LYS A 38 27.85 -0.32 -12.52
CA LYS A 38 29.07 0.40 -12.92
C LYS A 38 28.97 0.98 -14.34
N VAL A 39 27.86 0.78 -15.04
CA VAL A 39 27.67 1.30 -16.41
C VAL A 39 27.39 2.80 -16.30
N PRO A 40 28.05 3.65 -17.11
CA PRO A 40 28.01 5.10 -16.93
C PRO A 40 26.62 5.71 -17.20
N GLU A 41 25.91 5.20 -18.21
CA GLU A 41 24.63 5.74 -18.66
C GLU A 41 23.73 4.66 -19.25
N MET A 42 22.42 4.93 -19.29
CA MET A 42 21.46 4.16 -20.07
C MET A 42 20.49 5.12 -20.79
N PRO A 43 20.21 4.90 -22.09
CA PRO A 43 20.72 3.82 -22.96
C PRO A 43 22.23 3.97 -23.27
N LEU A 44 22.97 2.85 -23.25
CA LEU A 44 24.40 2.88 -23.53
C LEU A 44 24.67 2.92 -25.04
N VAL A 45 25.23 4.03 -25.52
CA VAL A 45 25.60 4.23 -26.92
C VAL A 45 27.13 4.31 -27.04
N VAL A 46 27.70 3.61 -28.02
CA VAL A 46 29.15 3.54 -28.25
C VAL A 46 29.49 3.91 -29.69
N SER A 47 30.72 4.39 -29.90
CA SER A 47 31.23 4.74 -31.23
C SER A 47 31.16 3.57 -32.22
N ASP A 48 30.93 3.89 -33.49
CA ASP A 48 30.86 2.91 -34.58
C ASP A 48 32.16 2.14 -34.82
N LYS A 49 33.31 2.59 -34.28
CA LYS A 49 34.58 1.83 -34.30
C LYS A 49 34.46 0.42 -33.70
N VAL A 50 33.47 0.18 -32.84
CA VAL A 50 33.20 -1.15 -32.28
C VAL A 50 32.79 -2.15 -33.38
N GLN A 51 32.23 -1.69 -34.50
CA GLN A 51 31.82 -2.52 -35.64
C GLN A 51 33.01 -3.17 -36.35
N GLU A 52 34.19 -2.54 -36.30
CA GLU A 52 35.44 -2.97 -36.93
C GLU A 52 36.23 -3.99 -36.09
N ILE A 53 35.79 -4.29 -34.86
CA ILE A 53 36.48 -5.26 -34.00
C ILE A 53 36.38 -6.65 -34.62
N THR A 54 37.53 -7.24 -34.96
CA THR A 54 37.62 -8.58 -35.57
C THR A 54 38.02 -9.67 -34.57
N LYS A 55 38.81 -9.33 -33.54
CA LYS A 55 39.37 -10.30 -32.58
C LYS A 55 38.57 -10.33 -31.27
N THR A 56 38.27 -11.53 -30.76
CA THR A 56 37.57 -11.70 -29.46
C THR A 56 38.33 -11.07 -28.30
N LYS A 57 39.67 -11.07 -28.32
CA LYS A 57 40.49 -10.42 -27.28
C LYS A 57 40.17 -8.93 -27.16
N GLN A 58 40.04 -8.22 -28.30
CA GLN A 58 39.68 -6.81 -28.34
C GLN A 58 38.25 -6.59 -27.86
N ALA A 59 37.31 -7.46 -28.24
CA ALA A 59 35.92 -7.42 -27.77
C ALA A 59 35.81 -7.55 -26.23
N VAL A 60 36.61 -8.43 -25.62
CA VAL A 60 36.66 -8.58 -24.15
C VAL A 60 37.24 -7.33 -23.48
N ILE A 61 38.31 -6.75 -24.04
CA ILE A 61 38.89 -5.50 -23.53
C ILE A 61 37.86 -4.38 -23.58
N PHE A 62 37.13 -4.27 -24.69
CA PHE A 62 36.05 -3.30 -24.85
C PHE A 62 34.97 -3.47 -23.77
N LEU A 63 34.40 -4.66 -23.60
CA LEU A 63 33.35 -4.93 -22.60
C LEU A 63 33.80 -4.64 -21.15
N ARG A 64 35.09 -4.83 -20.85
CA ARG A 64 35.66 -4.46 -19.55
C ARG A 64 35.77 -2.96 -19.36
N ARG A 65 36.19 -2.22 -20.40
CA ARG A 65 36.32 -0.75 -20.36
C ARG A 65 34.97 -0.07 -20.15
N ILE A 66 33.94 -0.52 -20.88
CA ILE A 66 32.56 0.00 -20.73
C ILE A 66 31.81 -0.55 -19.49
N LYS A 67 32.51 -1.27 -18.61
CA LYS A 67 31.98 -1.85 -17.37
C LYS A 67 30.82 -2.85 -17.54
N ALA A 68 30.60 -3.38 -18.75
CA ALA A 68 29.61 -4.41 -19.06
C ALA A 68 30.07 -5.84 -18.73
N TRP A 69 31.35 -6.03 -18.41
CA TRP A 69 31.94 -7.35 -18.15
C TRP A 69 31.37 -8.06 -16.91
N SER A 70 30.87 -7.31 -15.91
CA SER A 70 30.19 -7.87 -14.74
C SER A 70 28.99 -8.75 -15.13
N ASP A 71 28.19 -8.29 -16.10
CA ASP A 71 27.04 -9.04 -16.60
C ASP A 71 27.46 -10.30 -17.36
N VAL A 72 28.58 -10.24 -18.09
CA VAL A 72 29.16 -11.42 -18.77
C VAL A 72 29.71 -12.44 -17.76
N LEU A 73 30.42 -11.99 -16.71
CA LEU A 73 30.90 -12.86 -15.63
C LEU A 73 29.75 -13.59 -14.94
N LYS A 74 28.61 -12.91 -14.75
CA LYS A 74 27.38 -13.54 -14.25
C LYS A 74 26.90 -14.66 -15.18
N VAL A 75 26.99 -14.49 -16.50
CA VAL A 75 26.66 -15.57 -17.45
C VAL A 75 27.59 -16.77 -17.26
N TYR A 76 28.91 -16.55 -17.21
CA TYR A 76 29.89 -17.61 -16.98
C TYR A 76 29.56 -18.43 -15.73
N LYS A 77 29.34 -17.76 -14.59
CA LYS A 77 28.97 -18.41 -13.32
C LYS A 77 27.62 -19.14 -13.35
N SER A 78 26.74 -18.79 -14.30
CA SER A 78 25.39 -19.37 -14.40
C SER A 78 25.32 -20.67 -15.19
N GLN A 79 26.40 -21.06 -15.86
CA GLN A 79 26.42 -22.25 -16.71
C GLN A 79 26.25 -23.51 -15.86
N ARG A 80 25.19 -24.28 -16.14
CA ARG A 80 24.90 -25.54 -15.45
C ARG A 80 24.28 -26.57 -16.38
N LEU A 81 24.31 -27.83 -15.99
CA LEU A 81 23.62 -28.90 -16.69
C LEU A 81 22.09 -28.75 -16.55
N ARG A 82 21.37 -28.99 -17.65
CA ARG A 82 19.90 -28.98 -17.67
C ARG A 82 19.39 -30.21 -16.92
N ALA A 83 18.39 -30.03 -16.06
CA ALA A 83 17.71 -31.14 -15.41
C ALA A 83 16.82 -31.93 -16.40
N GLY A 84 16.70 -33.24 -16.18
CA GLY A 84 15.81 -34.13 -16.93
C GLY A 84 16.29 -34.55 -18.33
N VAL A 85 15.34 -35.06 -19.13
CA VAL A 85 15.55 -35.72 -20.43
C VAL A 85 16.09 -34.78 -21.51
N GLY A 86 15.98 -33.47 -21.31
CA GLY A 86 16.51 -32.47 -22.25
C GLY A 86 18.01 -32.63 -22.53
N LYS A 87 18.77 -33.25 -21.61
CA LYS A 87 20.19 -33.58 -21.79
C LYS A 87 20.45 -34.52 -22.97
N MET A 88 19.59 -35.52 -23.15
CA MET A 88 19.69 -36.50 -24.25
C MET A 88 19.30 -35.88 -25.60
N ARG A 89 18.48 -34.83 -25.61
CA ARG A 89 18.01 -34.15 -26.82
C ARG A 89 18.87 -32.94 -27.20
N ASN A 90 20.19 -33.03 -27.07
CA ASN A 90 21.16 -31.98 -27.42
C ASN A 90 20.97 -30.60 -26.73
N ARG A 91 20.27 -30.55 -25.58
CA ARG A 91 20.03 -29.31 -24.79
C ARG A 91 20.66 -29.40 -23.40
N ARG A 92 21.87 -29.97 -23.33
CA ARG A 92 22.55 -30.34 -22.08
C ARG A 92 22.91 -29.17 -21.17
N ARG A 93 23.27 -27.99 -21.70
CA ARG A 93 23.67 -26.82 -20.89
C ARG A 93 22.59 -25.73 -20.88
N LEU A 94 22.46 -25.04 -19.75
CA LEU A 94 21.67 -23.83 -19.58
C LEU A 94 22.59 -22.69 -19.16
N GLN A 95 22.34 -21.49 -19.69
CA GLN A 95 23.06 -20.27 -19.31
C GLN A 95 22.11 -19.07 -19.36
N ARG A 96 22.43 -18.03 -18.60
CA ARG A 96 21.69 -16.75 -18.64
C ARG A 96 22.00 -16.00 -19.94
N LYS A 97 21.11 -15.07 -20.30
CA LYS A 97 21.32 -14.12 -21.42
C LYS A 97 22.01 -12.88 -20.88
N GLY A 98 23.14 -12.53 -21.48
CA GLY A 98 23.91 -11.33 -21.16
C GLY A 98 23.55 -10.17 -22.08
N PRO A 99 24.50 -9.22 -22.29
CA PRO A 99 24.25 -8.01 -23.07
C PRO A 99 23.92 -8.34 -24.53
N LEU A 100 23.06 -7.51 -25.11
CA LEU A 100 22.75 -7.53 -26.54
C LEU A 100 23.45 -6.36 -27.22
N ILE A 101 24.29 -6.63 -28.22
CA ILE A 101 24.97 -5.59 -28.99
C ILE A 101 24.19 -5.36 -30.28
N ILE A 102 23.73 -4.13 -30.49
CA ILE A 102 22.98 -3.74 -31.69
C ILE A 102 23.86 -2.88 -32.58
N TYR A 103 24.03 -3.35 -33.82
CA TYR A 103 24.89 -2.74 -34.82
C TYR A 103 24.11 -2.43 -36.10
N HIS A 104 24.65 -1.50 -36.89
CA HIS A 104 24.09 -1.18 -38.20
C HIS A 104 24.74 -2.01 -39.31
N LYS A 105 26.07 -1.91 -39.46
CA LYS A 105 26.86 -2.66 -40.44
C LYS A 105 27.72 -3.71 -39.74
N ASP A 106 27.95 -4.84 -40.39
CA ASP A 106 28.84 -5.88 -39.85
C ASP A 106 30.18 -5.82 -40.58
N GLN A 107 31.21 -5.29 -39.91
CA GLN A 107 32.58 -5.21 -40.42
C GLN A 107 33.51 -6.24 -39.72
N GLY A 108 32.96 -7.19 -38.97
CA GLY A 108 33.72 -8.17 -38.18
C GLY A 108 33.18 -8.39 -36.77
N LEU A 109 32.34 -7.47 -36.28
CA LEU A 109 31.73 -7.50 -34.96
C LEU A 109 31.05 -8.84 -34.65
N THR A 110 30.28 -9.41 -35.57
CA THR A 110 29.59 -10.68 -35.28
C THR A 110 30.58 -11.82 -34.98
N LYS A 111 31.68 -11.89 -35.72
CA LYS A 111 32.73 -12.91 -35.51
C LYS A 111 33.50 -12.67 -34.22
N ALA A 112 33.77 -11.41 -33.86
CA ALA A 112 34.50 -11.09 -32.65
C ALA A 112 33.70 -11.41 -31.37
N PHE A 113 32.40 -11.09 -31.35
CA PHE A 113 31.57 -11.19 -30.15
C PHE A 113 30.85 -12.54 -29.99
N ARG A 114 30.68 -13.36 -31.06
CA ARG A 114 29.91 -14.63 -30.98
C ARG A 114 30.46 -15.65 -29.99
N ASN A 115 31.76 -15.63 -29.70
CA ASN A 115 32.40 -16.61 -28.82
C ASN A 115 32.27 -16.26 -27.33
N ILE A 116 31.81 -15.06 -27.00
CA ILE A 116 31.62 -14.63 -25.61
C ILE A 116 30.27 -15.16 -25.13
N PRO A 117 30.20 -15.93 -24.03
CA PRO A 117 28.96 -16.58 -23.61
C PRO A 117 27.90 -15.57 -23.19
N GLY A 118 26.67 -15.82 -23.65
CA GLY A 118 25.48 -15.02 -23.31
C GLY A 118 25.39 -13.66 -24.01
N VAL A 119 26.47 -13.17 -24.61
CA VAL A 119 26.42 -11.99 -25.48
C VAL A 119 25.70 -12.38 -26.75
N GLU A 120 24.80 -11.53 -27.25
CA GLU A 120 24.13 -11.72 -28.53
C GLU A 120 24.28 -10.48 -29.39
N MET A 121 24.34 -10.67 -30.71
CA MET A 121 24.41 -9.57 -31.67
C MET A 121 23.11 -9.53 -32.46
N LEU A 122 22.71 -8.31 -32.84
CA LEU A 122 21.51 -8.07 -33.60
C LEU A 122 21.71 -6.86 -34.52
N SER A 123 21.32 -6.98 -35.78
CA SER A 123 21.30 -5.83 -36.69
C SER A 123 20.05 -4.99 -36.42
N VAL A 124 20.19 -3.66 -36.43
CA VAL A 124 19.07 -2.72 -36.26
C VAL A 124 17.99 -2.89 -37.34
N ASN A 125 18.35 -3.31 -38.55
CA ASN A 125 17.40 -3.54 -39.64
C ASN A 125 16.51 -4.77 -39.38
N LYS A 126 16.96 -5.69 -38.51
CA LYS A 126 16.32 -6.99 -38.26
C LYS A 126 16.08 -7.19 -36.76
N LEU A 127 15.48 -6.20 -36.10
CA LEU A 127 15.16 -6.28 -34.67
C LEU A 127 14.21 -7.44 -34.37
N ASN A 128 14.72 -8.43 -33.64
CA ASN A 128 13.97 -9.60 -33.22
C ASN A 128 13.48 -9.43 -31.78
N LEU A 129 12.15 -9.44 -31.59
CA LEU A 129 11.52 -9.35 -30.28
C LEU A 129 12.00 -10.43 -29.31
N LEU A 130 12.29 -11.65 -29.78
CA LEU A 130 12.75 -12.75 -28.92
C LEU A 130 14.15 -12.51 -28.35
N LYS A 131 14.98 -11.72 -29.05
CA LYS A 131 16.29 -11.31 -28.56
C LYS A 131 16.18 -10.05 -27.69
N LEU A 132 15.26 -9.14 -27.98
CA LEU A 132 15.04 -7.95 -27.15
C LEU A 132 14.40 -8.30 -25.80
N ALA A 133 13.40 -9.18 -25.79
CA ALA A 133 12.64 -9.61 -24.62
C ALA A 133 12.64 -11.15 -24.46
N PRO A 134 13.79 -11.78 -24.17
CA PRO A 134 13.88 -13.22 -24.04
C PRO A 134 13.09 -13.72 -22.83
N GLY A 135 12.19 -14.68 -23.08
CA GLY A 135 11.22 -15.18 -22.09
C GLY A 135 9.98 -14.29 -21.93
N GLY A 136 9.82 -13.25 -22.76
CA GLY A 136 8.72 -12.27 -22.63
C GLY A 136 8.97 -11.17 -21.61
N HIS A 137 10.11 -11.19 -20.90
CA HIS A 137 10.50 -10.15 -19.96
C HIS A 137 11.23 -9.00 -20.69
N LEU A 138 10.76 -7.78 -20.46
CA LEU A 138 11.35 -6.54 -20.96
C LEU A 138 12.60 -6.16 -20.14
N GLY A 139 13.34 -5.14 -20.57
CA GLY A 139 14.53 -4.65 -19.85
C GLY A 139 15.76 -5.55 -20.03
N ARG A 140 16.06 -5.96 -21.27
CA ARG A 140 17.38 -6.56 -21.53
C ARG A 140 18.45 -5.47 -21.56
N PHE A 141 19.65 -5.76 -21.07
CA PHE A 141 20.79 -4.84 -21.22
C PHE A 141 21.23 -4.81 -22.69
N ILE A 142 21.09 -3.65 -23.34
CA ILE A 142 21.40 -3.44 -24.76
C ILE A 142 22.50 -2.38 -24.87
N ILE A 143 23.49 -2.67 -25.71
CA ILE A 143 24.59 -1.77 -26.08
C ILE A 143 24.37 -1.39 -27.54
N TRP A 144 24.23 -0.09 -27.82
CA TRP A 144 23.98 0.43 -29.15
C TRP A 144 25.25 1.00 -29.77
N THR A 145 25.51 0.70 -31.03
CA THR A 145 26.45 1.52 -31.83
C THR A 145 25.76 2.82 -32.26
N GLN A 146 26.52 3.90 -32.43
CA GLN A 146 26.01 5.23 -32.77
C GLN A 146 25.09 5.19 -34.00
N SER A 147 25.58 4.67 -35.13
CA SER A 147 24.78 4.53 -36.36
C SER A 147 23.53 3.66 -36.18
N ALA A 148 23.58 2.65 -35.31
CA ALA A 148 22.40 1.84 -35.01
C ALA A 148 21.36 2.63 -34.20
N PHE A 149 21.81 3.49 -33.29
CA PHE A 149 20.92 4.31 -32.48
C PHE A 149 20.22 5.38 -33.32
N GLU A 150 20.97 6.10 -34.17
CA GLU A 150 20.44 7.10 -35.09
C GLU A 150 19.40 6.50 -36.05
N ARG A 151 19.64 5.28 -36.54
CA ARG A 151 18.72 4.59 -37.46
C ARG A 151 17.38 4.20 -36.84
N LEU A 152 17.25 4.18 -35.51
CA LEU A 152 15.96 3.90 -34.85
C LEU A 152 14.88 4.91 -35.23
N ASP A 153 15.25 6.17 -35.45
CA ASP A 153 14.31 7.23 -35.81
C ASP A 153 13.67 6.97 -37.18
N ALA A 154 14.47 6.58 -38.19
CA ALA A 154 13.94 6.16 -39.49
C ALA A 154 13.09 4.86 -39.40
N LEU A 155 13.51 3.92 -38.54
CA LEU A 155 12.92 2.59 -38.40
C LEU A 155 11.58 2.58 -37.65
N PHE A 156 11.37 3.47 -36.67
CA PHE A 156 10.13 3.53 -35.88
C PHE A 156 9.36 4.83 -36.05
N GLY A 157 10.02 5.93 -36.42
CA GLY A 157 9.45 7.27 -36.40
C GLY A 157 9.30 7.82 -34.99
N SER A 158 8.62 8.96 -34.88
CA SER A 158 8.15 9.53 -33.62
C SER A 158 6.63 9.45 -33.54
N TRP A 159 5.98 10.01 -32.50
CA TRP A 159 4.51 10.11 -32.50
C TRP A 159 3.98 11.08 -33.56
N LYS A 160 4.79 12.07 -33.96
CA LYS A 160 4.43 13.10 -34.96
C LYS A 160 4.75 12.63 -36.38
N THR A 161 5.88 11.95 -36.55
CA THR A 161 6.39 11.51 -37.86
C THR A 161 6.27 9.99 -37.99
N PRO A 162 5.56 9.47 -39.01
CA PRO A 162 5.45 8.03 -39.23
C PRO A 162 6.82 7.42 -39.58
N SER A 163 6.93 6.09 -39.46
CA SER A 163 8.16 5.39 -39.84
C SER A 163 8.42 5.50 -41.34
N LYS A 164 9.66 5.80 -41.71
CA LYS A 164 10.12 5.83 -43.11
C LYS A 164 10.26 4.43 -43.70
N GLU A 165 10.84 3.50 -42.94
CA GLU A 165 11.13 2.14 -43.44
C GLU A 165 9.93 1.18 -43.31
N LYS A 166 9.05 1.37 -42.32
CA LYS A 166 7.92 0.47 -42.09
C LYS A 166 6.65 1.06 -42.67
N LYS A 167 6.19 0.49 -43.77
CA LYS A 167 4.89 0.81 -44.39
C LYS A 167 3.75 0.82 -43.36
N ASN A 168 2.99 1.91 -43.36
CA ASN A 168 1.79 2.17 -42.56
C ASN A 168 1.99 1.89 -41.06
N PHE A 169 3.15 2.28 -40.52
CA PHE A 169 3.45 2.13 -39.10
C PHE A 169 3.73 3.48 -38.44
N ASN A 170 3.05 3.71 -37.33
CA ASN A 170 3.33 4.79 -36.39
C ASN A 170 3.41 4.18 -34.97
N LEU A 171 4.14 4.82 -34.07
CA LEU A 171 4.24 4.42 -32.67
C LEU A 171 2.86 4.48 -31.99
N PRO A 172 2.56 3.52 -31.08
CA PRO A 172 1.33 3.59 -30.29
C PRO A 172 1.37 4.84 -29.40
N GLN A 173 0.27 5.60 -29.40
CA GLN A 173 0.13 6.75 -28.50
C GLN A 173 -0.06 6.27 -27.06
N PRO A 174 0.63 6.88 -26.09
CA PRO A 174 0.44 6.55 -24.68
C PRO A 174 -0.97 6.96 -24.25
N LYS A 175 -1.67 6.10 -23.50
CA LYS A 175 -3.01 6.41 -22.96
C LYS A 175 -2.99 7.50 -21.89
N MET A 176 -1.88 7.64 -21.18
CA MET A 176 -1.65 8.67 -20.18
C MET A 176 -0.45 9.50 -20.61
N ALA A 177 -0.59 10.82 -20.66
CA ALA A 177 0.52 11.72 -20.96
C ALA A 177 1.57 11.73 -19.81
N ASN A 178 1.09 11.71 -18.56
CA ASN A 178 1.93 11.58 -17.38
C ASN A 178 1.55 10.29 -16.62
N THR A 179 2.53 9.41 -16.41
CA THR A 179 2.35 8.14 -15.67
C THR A 179 2.72 8.26 -14.19
N ASP A 180 3.26 9.38 -13.74
CA ASP A 180 3.55 9.64 -12.33
C ASP A 180 2.26 10.00 -11.58
N LEU A 181 1.57 8.94 -11.12
CA LEU A 181 0.37 9.05 -10.31
C LEU A 181 0.63 9.79 -9.00
N SER A 182 1.83 9.68 -8.43
CA SER A 182 2.16 10.32 -7.16
C SER A 182 2.16 11.84 -7.31
N ARG A 183 2.70 12.35 -8.43
CA ARG A 183 2.65 13.77 -8.77
C ARG A 183 1.23 14.23 -9.04
N LEU A 184 0.46 13.47 -9.81
CA LEU A 184 -0.95 13.81 -10.10
C LEU A 184 -1.77 13.90 -8.80
N LEU A 185 -1.69 12.91 -7.91
CA LEU A 185 -2.45 12.93 -6.65
C LEU A 185 -2.00 14.02 -5.67
N LYS A 186 -0.76 14.51 -5.80
CA LYS A 186 -0.21 15.56 -4.93
C LYS A 186 -0.36 16.96 -5.52
N CYS A 187 -0.88 17.10 -6.74
CA CYS A 187 -1.01 18.40 -7.38
C CYS A 187 -2.04 19.27 -6.64
N ASP A 188 -1.78 20.58 -6.62
CA ASP A 188 -2.56 21.51 -5.81
C ASP A 188 -3.98 21.68 -6.35
N GLU A 189 -4.15 21.53 -7.67
CA GLU A 189 -5.46 21.59 -8.34
C GLU A 189 -6.38 20.48 -7.84
N ILE A 190 -5.86 19.25 -7.72
CA ILE A 190 -6.62 18.11 -7.17
C ILE A 190 -6.84 18.35 -5.67
N ARG A 191 -5.79 18.69 -4.91
CA ARG A 191 -5.87 18.87 -3.46
C ARG A 191 -6.85 19.96 -3.03
N LYS A 192 -6.99 21.04 -3.79
CA LYS A 192 -7.92 22.15 -3.51
C LYS A 192 -9.39 21.71 -3.51
N VAL A 193 -9.73 20.68 -4.29
CA VAL A 193 -11.11 20.18 -4.43
C VAL A 193 -11.36 18.95 -3.54
N LEU A 194 -10.31 18.30 -3.03
CA LEU A 194 -10.44 17.11 -2.19
C LEU A 194 -11.07 17.44 -0.83
N ARG A 195 -11.95 16.53 -0.37
CA ARG A 195 -12.46 16.54 1.00
C ARG A 195 -11.38 16.03 1.96
N ALA A 196 -11.49 16.43 3.23
CA ALA A 196 -10.63 15.89 4.28
C ALA A 196 -10.73 14.35 4.35
N PRO A 197 -9.59 13.63 4.47
CA PRO A 197 -9.60 12.19 4.49
C PRO A 197 -10.25 11.67 5.77
N ASN A 198 -11.22 10.76 5.64
CA ASN A 198 -11.81 10.08 6.79
C ASN A 198 -10.89 8.95 7.26
N LYS A 199 -10.11 9.21 8.31
CA LYS A 199 -9.18 8.23 8.91
C LYS A 199 -9.82 7.36 10.00
N ARG A 200 -11.14 7.46 10.20
CA ARG A 200 -11.84 6.70 11.25
C ARG A 200 -11.96 5.24 10.85
N VAL A 201 -11.19 4.37 11.52
CA VAL A 201 -11.36 2.92 11.42
C VAL A 201 -12.43 2.47 12.41
N VAL A 202 -13.59 2.07 11.90
CA VAL A 202 -14.66 1.47 12.73
C VAL A 202 -14.36 -0.01 12.90
N ARG A 203 -13.95 -0.40 14.12
CA ARG A 203 -13.74 -1.80 14.46
C ARG A 203 -15.04 -2.45 14.90
N ALA A 204 -15.20 -3.74 14.60
CA ALA A 204 -16.29 -4.54 15.13
C ALA A 204 -16.20 -4.54 16.67
N THR A 205 -17.23 -4.01 17.32
CA THR A 205 -17.33 -4.03 18.78
C THR A 205 -18.15 -5.23 19.22
N ARG A 206 -17.61 -6.05 20.14
CA ARG A 206 -18.41 -7.10 20.78
C ARG A 206 -19.50 -6.44 21.63
N LYS A 207 -20.76 -6.85 21.43
CA LYS A 207 -21.86 -6.45 22.31
C LYS A 207 -21.64 -7.08 23.69
N LEU A 208 -21.32 -6.25 24.68
CA LEU A 208 -21.16 -6.68 26.06
C LEU A 208 -22.55 -6.83 26.69
N ASN A 209 -22.78 -7.93 27.41
CA ASN A 209 -24.02 -8.12 28.16
C ASN A 209 -24.03 -7.17 29.38
N PRO A 210 -24.99 -6.24 29.50
CA PRO A 210 -25.02 -5.25 30.57
C PRO A 210 -25.36 -5.85 31.94
N LEU A 211 -26.04 -7.00 32.00
CA LEU A 211 -26.36 -7.65 33.27
C LEU A 211 -25.13 -8.26 33.94
N THR A 212 -24.19 -8.77 33.13
CA THR A 212 -22.92 -9.33 33.63
C THR A 212 -21.80 -8.28 33.67
N ASN A 213 -21.86 -7.23 32.85
CA ASN A 213 -20.86 -6.17 32.79
C ASN A 213 -21.39 -4.83 33.30
N SER A 214 -20.95 -4.43 34.49
CA SER A 214 -21.39 -3.19 35.14
C SER A 214 -21.09 -1.93 34.32
N ARG A 215 -19.95 -1.84 33.65
CA ARG A 215 -19.59 -0.67 32.81
C ARG A 215 -20.50 -0.55 31.59
N ALA A 216 -20.89 -1.68 31.00
CA ALA A 216 -21.85 -1.70 29.91
C ALA A 216 -23.25 -1.27 30.39
N MET A 217 -23.67 -1.71 31.58
CA MET A 217 -24.93 -1.24 32.20
C MET A 217 -24.92 0.27 32.45
N LEU A 218 -23.83 0.80 33.01
CA LEU A 218 -23.72 2.22 33.33
C LEU A 218 -23.71 3.11 32.08
N ARG A 219 -23.09 2.63 30.99
CA ARG A 219 -23.13 3.33 29.70
C ARG A 219 -24.54 3.41 29.11
N LEU A 220 -25.38 2.41 29.37
CA LEU A 220 -26.78 2.36 28.90
C LEU A 220 -27.74 3.07 29.87
N ASN A 221 -27.58 2.85 31.17
CA ASN A 221 -28.42 3.41 32.23
C ASN A 221 -27.57 3.81 33.43
N PRO A 222 -27.20 5.11 33.54
CA PRO A 222 -26.46 5.63 34.68
C PRO A 222 -27.21 5.48 36.03
N PHE A 223 -28.54 5.49 36.02
CA PHE A 223 -29.36 5.36 37.23
C PHE A 223 -29.26 3.97 37.87
N ALA A 224 -28.81 2.96 37.12
CA ALA A 224 -28.53 1.62 37.65
C ALA A 224 -27.49 1.65 38.80
N ALA A 225 -26.54 2.59 38.79
CA ALA A 225 -25.60 2.78 39.90
C ALA A 225 -26.32 3.14 41.21
N VAL A 226 -27.27 4.08 41.14
CA VAL A 226 -28.02 4.57 42.29
C VAL A 226 -28.91 3.47 42.85
N LEU A 227 -29.65 2.78 41.98
CA LEU A 227 -30.51 1.67 42.39
C LEU A 227 -29.71 0.52 43.01
N LYS A 228 -28.58 0.13 42.39
CA LYS A 228 -27.71 -0.91 42.93
C LYS A 228 -27.12 -0.50 44.27
N ARG A 229 -26.70 0.76 44.42
CA ARG A 229 -26.17 1.28 45.70
C ARG A 229 -27.24 1.30 46.78
N LYS A 230 -28.46 1.76 46.46
CA LYS A 230 -29.60 1.76 47.38
C LYS A 230 -29.93 0.34 47.82
N ALA A 231 -30.03 -0.61 46.89
CA ALA A 231 -30.31 -2.01 47.18
C ALA A 231 -29.25 -2.64 48.10
N ILE A 232 -27.96 -2.36 47.88
CA ILE A 232 -26.86 -2.82 48.75
C ILE A 232 -27.03 -2.26 50.17
N LEU A 233 -27.31 -0.96 50.31
CA LEU A 233 -27.50 -0.31 51.60
C LEU A 233 -28.74 -0.85 52.33
N ASP A 234 -29.84 -1.08 51.61
CA ASP A 234 -31.07 -1.65 52.16
C ASP A 234 -30.86 -3.11 52.60
N GLN A 235 -30.09 -3.90 51.86
CA GLN A 235 -29.75 -5.28 52.21
C GLN A 235 -28.82 -5.33 53.43
N GLN A 236 -27.78 -4.49 53.49
CA GLN A 236 -26.94 -4.35 54.68
C GLN A 236 -27.77 -3.97 55.91
N ARG A 237 -28.72 -3.04 55.75
CA ARG A 237 -29.66 -2.68 56.82
C ARG A 237 -30.47 -3.88 57.31
N LYS A 238 -31.02 -4.69 56.40
CA LYS A 238 -31.80 -5.89 56.76
C LYS A 238 -30.94 -6.96 57.45
N ASN A 239 -29.73 -7.21 56.95
CA ASN A 239 -28.81 -8.18 57.54
C ASN A 239 -28.39 -7.77 58.95
N ASN A 240 -28.08 -6.48 59.16
CA ASN A 240 -27.73 -5.97 60.49
C ASN A 240 -28.90 -6.12 61.48
N LEU A 241 -30.13 -5.82 61.06
CA LEU A 241 -31.32 -6.03 61.92
C LEU A 241 -31.54 -7.51 62.24
N ARG A 242 -31.34 -8.41 61.27
CA ARG A 242 -31.41 -9.86 61.50
C ARG A 242 -30.33 -10.34 62.47
N ALA A 243 -29.11 -9.82 62.36
CA ALA A 243 -27.99 -10.17 63.23
C ALA A 243 -28.26 -9.74 64.69
N LEU A 244 -28.76 -8.52 64.90
CA LEU A 244 -29.16 -8.03 66.23
C LEU A 244 -30.30 -8.88 66.82
N ALA A 245 -31.37 -9.11 66.05
CA ALA A 245 -32.50 -9.92 66.52
C ALA A 245 -32.10 -11.38 66.81
N LEU A 246 -31.16 -11.94 66.06
CA LEU A 246 -30.64 -13.29 66.30
C LEU A 246 -29.71 -13.34 67.51
N ALA A 247 -28.92 -12.30 67.75
CA ALA A 247 -28.09 -12.17 68.94
C ALA A 247 -28.93 -12.03 70.22
N GLU A 248 -29.99 -11.22 70.18
CA GLU A 248 -30.98 -11.10 71.25
C GLU A 248 -31.66 -12.45 71.54
N LYS A 249 -32.10 -13.17 70.50
CA LYS A 249 -32.70 -14.51 70.65
C LYS A 249 -31.74 -15.55 71.22
N ARG A 250 -30.43 -15.41 70.96
CA ARG A 250 -29.39 -16.31 71.48
C ARG A 250 -28.84 -15.85 72.84
N GLY A 251 -29.28 -14.69 73.36
CA GLY A 251 -28.80 -14.12 74.63
C GLY A 251 -27.33 -13.68 74.61
N ILE A 252 -26.71 -13.55 73.42
CA ILE A 252 -25.29 -13.20 73.27
C ILE A 252 -25.17 -11.72 72.88
N LYS A 253 -24.33 -10.96 73.58
CA LYS A 253 -24.01 -9.57 73.19
C LYS A 253 -23.00 -9.57 72.04
N LEU A 254 -23.35 -8.96 70.92
CA LEU A 254 -22.43 -8.78 69.79
C LEU A 254 -21.30 -7.79 70.16
N PRO A 255 -20.06 -8.02 69.68
CA PRO A 255 -18.94 -7.14 69.98
C PRO A 255 -19.16 -5.74 69.37
N GLU A 256 -18.60 -4.70 69.99
CA GLU A 256 -18.77 -3.31 69.52
C GLU A 256 -18.16 -3.06 68.12
N SER A 257 -17.25 -3.93 67.69
CA SER A 257 -16.65 -3.91 66.37
C SER A 257 -17.60 -4.40 65.27
N ASP A 258 -18.69 -5.07 65.62
CA ASP A 258 -19.63 -5.70 64.69
C ASP A 258 -20.37 -4.66 63.82
N PRO A 259 -20.53 -4.92 62.51
CA PRO A 259 -21.23 -4.02 61.60
C PRO A 259 -22.66 -3.66 62.03
N ALA A 260 -23.37 -4.55 62.73
CA ALA A 260 -24.74 -4.31 63.15
C ALA A 260 -24.82 -3.31 64.31
N VAL A 261 -23.98 -3.49 65.34
CA VAL A 261 -23.87 -2.58 66.50
C VAL A 261 -23.35 -1.21 66.07
N LYS A 262 -22.35 -1.17 65.17
CA LYS A 262 -21.85 0.10 64.60
C LYS A 262 -22.93 0.86 63.83
N ALA A 263 -23.73 0.16 63.02
CA ALA A 263 -24.80 0.78 62.25
C ALA A 263 -25.92 1.33 63.14
N GLU A 264 -26.23 0.66 64.24
CA GLU A 264 -27.20 1.10 65.24
C GLU A 264 -26.73 2.35 65.99
N LYS A 265 -25.50 2.32 66.55
CA LYS A 265 -24.87 3.49 67.18
C LYS A 265 -24.85 4.70 66.22
N LEU A 266 -24.55 4.49 64.95
CA LEU A 266 -24.56 5.55 63.93
C LEU A 266 -25.97 6.09 63.66
N ARG A 267 -27.00 5.24 63.65
CA ARG A 267 -28.40 5.66 63.48
C ARG A 267 -28.88 6.50 64.64
N GLU A 268 -28.57 6.11 65.87
CA GLU A 268 -28.92 6.89 67.06
C GLU A 268 -28.25 8.26 67.04
N LYS A 269 -26.96 8.31 66.69
CA LYS A 269 -26.22 9.57 66.49
C LYS A 269 -26.89 10.45 65.42
N ARG A 270 -27.28 9.87 64.29
CA ARG A 270 -28.00 10.57 63.21
C ARG A 270 -29.40 11.02 63.63
N ALA A 271 -30.14 10.23 64.40
CA ALA A 271 -31.47 10.60 64.87
C ALA A 271 -31.39 11.78 65.85
N LYS A 272 -30.41 11.77 66.76
CA LYS A 272 -30.11 12.88 67.67
C LYS A 272 -29.73 14.15 66.90
N SER A 273 -28.86 14.04 65.89
CA SER A 273 -28.46 15.20 65.07
C SER A 273 -29.59 15.75 64.20
N ILE A 274 -30.44 14.89 63.63
CA ILE A 274 -31.61 15.31 62.85
C ILE A 274 -32.62 16.02 63.76
N LYS A 275 -32.90 15.50 64.96
CA LYS A 275 -33.79 16.17 65.94
C LYS A 275 -33.27 17.56 66.31
N LEU A 276 -31.97 17.70 66.55
CA LEU A 276 -31.31 18.99 66.79
C LEU A 276 -31.35 19.94 65.58
N ALA A 277 -31.26 19.43 64.37
CA ALA A 277 -31.33 20.24 63.15
C ALA A 277 -32.77 20.69 62.83
N VAL A 278 -33.77 19.86 63.12
CA VAL A 278 -35.19 20.18 62.94
C VAL A 278 -35.64 21.22 63.97
N SER A 279 -35.20 21.13 65.23
CA SER A 279 -35.52 22.15 66.24
C SER A 279 -34.90 23.52 65.94
N LYS A 280 -33.77 23.56 65.20
CA LYS A 280 -33.10 24.80 64.78
C LYS A 280 -33.62 25.41 63.47
N LYS A 281 -34.58 24.78 62.76
CA LYS A 281 -35.14 25.33 61.52
C LYS A 281 -36.29 26.32 61.80
N PRO A 282 -36.21 27.60 61.37
CA PRO A 282 -37.34 28.53 61.49
C PRO A 282 -38.51 28.13 60.57
N LYS A 283 -39.75 28.34 61.03
CA LYS A 283 -40.99 28.03 60.29
C LYS A 283 -41.07 28.91 59.02
N LYS A 284 -41.13 28.29 57.83
CA LYS A 284 -41.38 29.01 56.57
C LYS A 284 -42.81 29.55 56.52
N ALA A 285 -42.96 30.82 56.16
CA ALA A 285 -44.26 31.46 55.90
C ALA A 285 -44.99 30.82 54.70
N PRO A 286 -46.33 30.79 54.69
CA PRO A 286 -47.11 30.15 53.64
C PRO A 286 -46.96 30.87 52.29
N VAL A 287 -46.67 30.11 51.24
CA VAL A 287 -46.54 30.61 49.86
C VAL A 287 -47.92 30.93 49.29
N LYS A 288 -48.19 32.20 48.98
CA LYS A 288 -49.39 32.63 48.22
C LYS A 288 -49.38 32.00 46.82
N LYS A 289 -50.48 31.37 46.41
CA LYS A 289 -50.68 30.81 45.06
C LYS A 289 -50.67 31.95 44.04
N THR A 290 -49.66 31.98 43.16
CA THR A 290 -49.69 32.81 41.95
C THR A 290 -50.46 32.09 40.84
N PRO A 291 -51.34 32.79 40.10
CA PRO A 291 -52.09 32.23 38.98
C PRO A 291 -51.17 31.78 37.82
N PRO A 292 -51.60 30.80 36.99
CA PRO A 292 -50.79 30.28 35.89
C PRO A 292 -50.55 31.31 34.79
N PRO A 293 -49.39 31.26 34.09
CA PRO A 293 -49.06 32.20 33.02
C PRO A 293 -49.94 31.97 31.77
N PRO A 294 -50.27 33.04 31.02
CA PRO A 294 -51.12 32.96 29.83
C PRO A 294 -50.47 32.21 28.65
N PRO A 295 -51.29 31.65 27.71
CA PRO A 295 -50.80 30.86 26.59
C PRO A 295 -49.98 31.70 25.59
N LYS A 296 -48.85 31.15 25.13
CA LYS A 296 -47.96 31.77 24.14
C LYS A 296 -48.68 31.92 22.78
N LYS A 297 -48.75 33.16 22.28
CA LYS A 297 -49.20 33.51 20.92
C LYS A 297 -48.39 32.75 19.85
N LYS A 298 -49.09 32.27 18.81
CA LYS A 298 -48.51 31.69 17.58
C LYS A 298 -47.52 32.70 16.96
N ALA A 299 -46.28 32.28 16.75
CA ALA A 299 -45.33 33.03 15.95
C ALA A 299 -45.71 32.91 14.46
N GLU A 300 -45.91 34.06 13.82
CA GLU A 300 -46.11 34.20 12.39
C GLU A 300 -44.87 33.69 11.62
N LYS A 301 -45.14 33.07 10.47
CA LYS A 301 -44.14 32.65 9.48
C LYS A 301 -43.41 33.88 8.94
N ALA A 302 -42.14 34.03 9.26
CA ALA A 302 -41.24 34.93 8.54
C ALA A 302 -41.03 34.41 7.11
N LYS A 303 -41.41 35.25 6.13
CA LYS A 303 -41.22 35.06 4.69
C LYS A 303 -39.73 34.92 4.34
N ALA A 304 -39.47 34.06 3.36
CA ALA A 304 -38.18 33.93 2.69
C ALA A 304 -37.77 35.27 2.03
N ALA A 305 -36.53 35.68 2.25
CA ALA A 305 -35.87 36.72 1.45
C ALA A 305 -35.18 36.06 0.24
N PRO A 306 -35.28 36.65 -0.98
CA PRO A 306 -34.63 36.11 -2.17
C PRO A 306 -33.11 36.40 -2.13
N LYS A 307 -32.31 35.39 -2.46
CA LYS A 307 -30.90 35.60 -2.81
C LYS A 307 -30.85 36.28 -4.18
N LYS A 308 -30.26 37.48 -4.23
CA LYS A 308 -29.50 37.94 -5.40
C LYS A 308 -28.12 37.28 -5.36
#